data_AF-A0A0G2RL59-F1
#
_entry.id   AF-A0A0G2RL59-F1
#
_cell.length_a   1.000
_cell.length_b   1.000
_cell.length_c   1.000
_cell.angle_alpha   90.00
_cell.angle_beta   90.00
_cell.angle_gamma   90.00
#
_symmetry.space_group_name_H-M   'P 1'
#
loop_
_entity.id
_entity.type
_entity.pdbx_description
1 polymer ?
#
loop_
_entity_poly.entity_id
_entity_poly.type
_entity_poly.pdbx_seq_one_letter_code
_entity_poly.pdbx_strand_id
1 'polypeptide(L)'
;KEHILLAKQVGVPAIVVFLNKADQVDDEELLELVELEIQETLTTYEYPGDEIPIITGSALLALESLTQNNMDNSNKWVQKIYHLMDTVDEYIPLPKRDTDKPFLMAIENVVSITGRGTVATGRVERGMIEVGQTVELGDNVGILLRGIQKDEIQRGMVLAKPSSIRPHRHFKAQVYILKKEEGGRHTSFFAGYRPQFYVRTTDVTGNIKTFQSDDNTEIKMVMPGDRI
;
A
#
# COMPACT_ATOMS: atom_id res chain seq x y z
N LYS A 1 4.42 12.90 -2.08
CA LYS A 1 4.49 12.50 -3.51
C LYS A 1 4.81 11.01 -3.64
N GLU A 2 5.99 10.53 -3.24
CA GLU A 2 6.36 9.09 -3.33
C GLU A 2 5.34 8.13 -2.68
N HIS A 3 4.86 8.41 -1.46
CA HIS A 3 3.86 7.56 -0.80
C HIS A 3 2.54 7.45 -1.58
N ILE A 4 2.08 8.52 -2.25
CA ILE A 4 0.83 8.52 -3.01
C ILE A 4 0.98 7.62 -4.24
N LEU A 5 2.13 7.72 -4.92
CA LEU A 5 2.44 6.84 -6.04
C LEU A 5 2.54 5.37 -5.61
N LEU A 6 3.29 5.09 -4.54
CA LEU A 6 3.43 3.72 -4.04
C LEU A 6 2.07 3.15 -3.64
N ALA A 7 1.22 3.95 -2.98
CA ALA A 7 -0.15 3.58 -2.65
C ALA A 7 -0.96 3.22 -3.90
N LYS A 8 -0.87 4.03 -4.97
CA LYS A 8 -1.52 3.72 -6.26
C LYS A 8 -1.02 2.41 -6.85
N GLN A 9 0.30 2.18 -6.84
CA GLN A 9 0.92 0.98 -7.42
C GLN A 9 0.56 -0.31 -6.67
N VAL A 10 0.43 -0.25 -5.33
CA VAL A 10 -0.03 -1.40 -4.53
C VAL A 10 -1.55 -1.54 -4.50
N GLY A 11 -2.28 -0.66 -5.19
CA GLY A 11 -3.73 -0.73 -5.36
C GLY A 11 -4.53 -0.25 -4.16
N VAL A 12 -4.05 0.76 -3.42
CA VAL A 12 -4.84 1.43 -2.38
C VAL A 12 -6.05 2.10 -3.04
N PRO A 13 -7.30 1.75 -2.65
CA PRO A 13 -8.49 2.17 -3.37
C PRO A 13 -8.99 3.58 -3.01
N ALA A 14 -8.71 4.05 -1.80
CA ALA A 14 -9.19 5.32 -1.27
C ALA A 14 -8.13 5.94 -0.34
N ILE A 15 -8.09 7.27 -0.29
CA ILE A 15 -7.21 8.06 0.57
C ILE A 15 -8.07 9.10 1.28
N VAL A 16 -7.81 9.32 2.57
CA VAL A 16 -8.28 10.47 3.34
C VAL A 16 -7.05 11.26 3.77
N VAL A 17 -7.11 12.59 3.70
CA VAL A 17 -5.97 13.46 4.04
C VAL A 17 -6.22 14.14 5.38
N PHE A 18 -5.19 14.14 6.22
CA PHE A 18 -5.15 14.97 7.42
C PHE A 18 -4.04 16.01 7.29
N LEU A 19 -4.41 17.28 7.11
CA LEU A 19 -3.47 18.40 7.07
C LEU A 19 -3.09 18.78 8.50
N ASN A 20 -1.99 18.17 8.96
CA ASN A 20 -1.51 18.30 10.33
C ASN A 20 -0.72 19.61 10.54
N LYS A 21 -0.53 19.99 11.82
CA LYS A 21 0.19 21.19 12.28
C LYS A 21 -0.49 22.51 11.95
N ALA A 22 -1.83 22.50 11.80
CA ALA A 22 -2.60 23.72 11.61
C ALA A 22 -2.50 24.70 12.80
N ASP A 23 -2.04 24.25 13.97
CA ASP A 23 -1.74 25.10 15.12
C ASP A 23 -0.51 26.01 14.94
N GLN A 24 0.33 25.73 13.94
CA GLN A 24 1.54 26.50 13.63
C GLN A 24 1.36 27.48 12.48
N VAL A 25 0.14 27.54 11.91
CA VAL A 25 -0.19 28.35 10.74
C VAL A 25 -1.36 29.24 11.11
N ASP A 26 -1.08 30.54 11.25
CA ASP A 26 -2.11 31.54 11.61
C ASP A 26 -2.83 32.12 10.38
N ASP A 27 -2.35 31.82 9.17
CA ASP A 27 -2.87 32.32 7.89
C ASP A 27 -3.78 31.28 7.22
N GLU A 28 -5.07 31.61 7.14
CA GLU A 28 -6.09 30.77 6.52
C GLU A 28 -5.90 30.65 5.00
N GLU A 29 -5.42 31.70 4.32
CA GLU A 29 -5.14 31.66 2.87
C GLU A 29 -4.01 30.69 2.55
N LEU A 30 -3.01 30.58 3.43
CA LEU A 30 -1.92 29.62 3.28
C LEU A 30 -2.41 28.18 3.41
N LEU A 31 -3.35 27.92 4.34
CA LEU A 31 -3.93 26.59 4.50
C LEU A 31 -4.73 26.19 3.26
N GLU A 32 -5.56 27.09 2.73
CA GLU A 32 -6.32 26.87 1.49
C GLU A 32 -5.39 26.58 0.30
N LEU A 33 -4.28 27.31 0.18
CA LEU A 33 -3.29 27.06 -0.86
C LEU A 33 -2.67 25.66 -0.75
N VAL A 34 -2.34 25.23 0.46
CA VAL A 34 -1.78 23.88 0.68
C VAL A 34 -2.81 22.79 0.38
N GLU A 35 -4.09 23.00 0.69
CA GLU A 35 -5.16 22.09 0.33
C GLU A 35 -5.26 21.93 -1.20
N LEU A 36 -5.23 23.03 -1.95
CA LEU A 36 -5.22 23.02 -3.42
C LEU A 36 -4.01 22.26 -3.98
N GLU A 37 -2.80 22.50 -3.47
CA GLU A 37 -1.60 21.77 -3.91
C GLU A 37 -1.68 20.26 -3.65
N ILE A 38 -2.32 19.86 -2.53
CA ILE A 38 -2.56 18.45 -2.21
C ILE A 38 -3.55 17.83 -3.19
N GLN A 39 -4.65 18.52 -3.50
CA GLN A 39 -5.66 18.06 -4.47
C GLN A 39 -5.04 17.87 -5.85
N GLU A 40 -4.29 18.86 -6.34
CA GLU A 40 -3.57 18.76 -7.63
C GLU A 40 -2.58 17.60 -7.64
N THR A 41 -1.86 17.39 -6.53
CA THR A 41 -0.92 16.27 -6.40
C THR A 41 -1.65 14.92 -6.44
N LEU A 42 -2.80 14.78 -5.76
CA LEU A 42 -3.60 13.55 -5.78
C LEU A 42 -4.15 13.28 -7.19
N THR A 43 -4.68 14.31 -7.85
CA THR A 43 -5.18 14.24 -9.24
C THR A 43 -4.06 13.84 -10.21
N THR A 44 -2.85 14.37 -10.05
CA THR A 44 -1.68 13.99 -10.85
C THR A 44 -1.36 12.49 -10.76
N TYR A 45 -1.60 11.87 -9.60
CA TYR A 45 -1.39 10.43 -9.37
C TYR A 45 -2.68 9.60 -9.56
N GLU A 46 -3.63 10.11 -10.36
CA GLU A 46 -4.86 9.42 -10.74
C GLU A 46 -5.79 9.07 -9.55
N TYR A 47 -5.75 9.86 -8.48
CA TYR A 47 -6.78 9.85 -7.44
C TYR A 47 -7.79 10.97 -7.71
N PRO A 48 -9.05 10.86 -7.22
CA PRO A 48 -10.04 11.93 -7.38
C PRO A 48 -9.75 13.06 -6.38
N GLY A 49 -8.74 13.90 -6.66
CA GLY A 49 -8.26 14.92 -5.73
C GLY A 49 -9.36 15.84 -5.20
N ASP A 50 -10.29 16.24 -6.06
CA ASP A 50 -11.41 17.14 -5.73
C ASP A 50 -12.47 16.47 -4.83
N GLU A 51 -12.53 15.13 -4.79
CA GLU A 51 -13.50 14.37 -4.01
C GLU A 51 -12.91 13.83 -2.70
N ILE A 52 -11.57 13.85 -2.55
CA ILE A 52 -10.89 13.31 -1.37
C ILE A 52 -11.08 14.26 -0.19
N PRO A 53 -11.62 13.78 0.95
CA PRO A 53 -11.76 14.59 2.14
C PRO A 53 -10.41 15.03 2.71
N ILE A 54 -10.27 16.32 2.97
CA ILE A 54 -9.12 16.91 3.66
C ILE A 54 -9.60 17.48 4.99
N ILE A 55 -9.02 16.98 6.09
CA ILE A 55 -9.31 17.47 7.44
C ILE A 55 -8.07 18.20 7.97
N THR A 56 -8.24 19.48 8.25
CA THR A 56 -7.18 20.35 8.79
C THR A 56 -7.23 20.42 10.31
N GLY A 57 -6.10 20.14 10.97
CA GLY A 57 -6.05 19.99 12.43
C GLY A 57 -4.65 19.93 13.05
N SER A 58 -4.61 19.71 14.36
CA SER A 58 -3.37 19.52 15.13
C SER A 58 -3.42 18.22 15.91
N ALA A 59 -2.66 17.22 15.46
CA ALA A 59 -2.53 15.95 16.18
C ALA A 59 -1.84 16.12 17.55
N LEU A 60 -0.90 17.07 17.65
CA LEU A 60 -0.16 17.34 18.89
C LEU A 60 -1.08 17.89 19.98
N LEU A 61 -1.80 18.98 19.69
CA LEU A 61 -2.67 19.61 20.67
C LEU A 61 -3.88 18.73 21.02
N ALA A 62 -4.35 17.90 20.09
CA ALA A 62 -5.37 16.89 20.39
C ALA A 62 -4.85 15.86 21.41
N LEU A 63 -3.63 15.34 21.21
CA LEU A 63 -3.02 14.37 22.13
C LEU A 63 -2.73 14.97 23.51
N GLU A 64 -2.18 16.17 23.56
CA GLU A 64 -1.90 16.88 24.82
C GLU A 64 -3.18 17.09 25.63
N SER A 65 -4.27 17.50 24.97
CA SER A 65 -5.58 17.68 25.61
C SER A 65 -6.12 16.39 26.21
N LEU A 66 -6.01 15.26 25.49
CA LEU A 66 -6.44 13.95 25.97
C LEU A 66 -5.58 13.42 27.12
N THR A 67 -4.31 13.81 27.17
CA THR A 67 -3.37 13.37 28.21
C THR A 67 -3.53 14.17 29.50
N GLN A 68 -3.92 15.45 29.40
CA GLN A 68 -4.07 16.35 30.55
C GLN A 68 -5.46 16.28 31.20
N ASN A 69 -6.51 15.97 30.44
CA ASN A 69 -7.90 15.88 30.93
C ASN A 69 -8.58 14.59 30.43
N ASN A 70 -9.17 13.83 31.35
CA ASN A 70 -9.90 12.57 31.08
C ASN A 70 -11.08 12.76 30.09
N MET A 71 -10.81 12.70 28.79
CA MET A 71 -11.80 12.75 27.71
C MET A 71 -12.67 14.02 27.69
N ASP A 72 -12.04 15.20 27.74
CA ASP A 72 -12.78 16.43 27.43
C ASP A 72 -12.98 16.58 25.91
N ASN A 73 -14.16 16.18 25.44
CA ASN A 73 -14.59 16.29 24.04
C ASN A 73 -14.86 17.74 23.59
N SER A 74 -14.68 18.75 24.47
CA SER A 74 -14.87 20.16 24.13
C SER A 74 -13.69 20.76 23.36
N ASN A 75 -12.52 20.11 23.35
CA ASN A 75 -11.35 20.63 22.65
C ASN A 75 -11.53 20.56 21.12
N LYS A 76 -11.39 21.70 20.45
CA LYS A 76 -11.54 21.81 18.99
C LYS A 76 -10.64 20.86 18.20
N TRP A 77 -9.42 20.59 18.68
CA TRP A 77 -8.47 19.70 18.00
C TRP A 77 -8.84 18.24 18.17
N VAL A 78 -9.35 17.87 19.35
CA VAL A 78 -9.91 16.54 19.60
C VAL A 78 -11.11 16.30 18.69
N GLN A 79 -12.00 17.28 18.53
CA GLN A 79 -13.12 17.20 17.59
C GLN A 79 -12.68 17.01 16.13
N LYS A 80 -11.58 17.62 15.70
CA LYS A 80 -11.02 17.38 14.36
C LYS A 80 -10.53 15.94 14.16
N ILE A 81 -10.04 15.28 15.21
CA ILE A 81 -9.67 13.86 15.16
C ILE A 81 -10.91 12.98 15.06
N TYR A 82 -11.96 13.25 15.84
CA TYR A 82 -13.24 12.53 15.69
C TYR A 82 -13.82 12.71 14.29
N HIS A 83 -13.85 13.94 13.78
CA HIS A 83 -14.30 14.21 12.42
C HIS A 83 -13.46 13.47 11.36
N LEU A 84 -12.13 13.37 11.55
CA LEU A 84 -11.29 12.54 10.70
C LEU A 84 -11.70 11.06 10.74
N MET A 85 -11.98 10.51 11.92
CA MET A 85 -12.41 9.10 12.06
C MET A 85 -13.77 8.87 11.42
N ASP A 86 -14.74 9.76 11.65
CA ASP A 86 -16.07 9.70 11.03
C ASP A 86 -15.96 9.77 9.50
N THR A 87 -15.12 10.67 8.99
CA THR A 87 -14.85 10.80 7.55
C THR A 87 -14.20 9.53 6.99
N VAL A 88 -13.29 8.89 7.73
CA VAL A 88 -12.68 7.62 7.33
C VAL A 88 -13.73 6.52 7.23
N ASP A 89 -14.62 6.42 8.22
CA ASP A 89 -15.69 5.42 8.25
C ASP A 89 -16.71 5.61 7.12
N GLU A 90 -17.01 6.86 6.75
CA GLU A 90 -17.96 7.19 5.67
C GLU A 90 -17.34 7.08 4.27
N TYR A 91 -16.12 7.61 4.09
CA TYR A 91 -15.49 7.74 2.78
C TYR A 91 -14.77 6.49 2.32
N ILE A 92 -14.11 5.75 3.22
CA ILE A 92 -13.36 4.56 2.84
C ILE A 92 -14.34 3.38 2.71
N PRO A 93 -14.62 2.91 1.49
CA PRO A 93 -15.56 1.80 1.33
C PRO A 93 -14.99 0.57 2.01
N LEU A 94 -15.86 -0.15 2.73
CA LEU A 94 -15.52 -1.49 3.20
C LEU A 94 -15.09 -2.32 1.98
N PRO A 95 -13.89 -2.91 1.99
CA PRO A 95 -13.36 -3.60 0.83
C PRO A 95 -14.32 -4.72 0.42
N LYS A 96 -14.69 -4.75 -0.86
CA LYS A 96 -15.56 -5.79 -1.39
C LYS A 96 -14.86 -7.14 -1.18
N ARG A 97 -15.45 -7.97 -0.34
CA ARG A 97 -14.90 -9.27 0.06
C ARG A 97 -14.97 -10.23 -1.13
N ASP A 98 -13.84 -10.51 -1.73
CA ASP A 98 -13.69 -11.45 -2.86
C ASP A 98 -13.58 -12.90 -2.38
N THR A 99 -14.60 -13.35 -1.63
CA THR A 99 -14.63 -14.67 -0.96
C THR A 99 -14.71 -15.83 -1.94
N ASP A 100 -15.26 -15.58 -3.14
CA ASP A 100 -15.46 -16.59 -4.17
C ASP A 100 -14.18 -16.91 -4.95
N LYS A 101 -13.16 -16.06 -4.84
CA LYS A 101 -11.88 -16.29 -5.51
C LYS A 101 -11.09 -17.43 -4.83
N PRO A 102 -10.20 -18.10 -5.57
CA PRO A 102 -9.28 -19.07 -4.97
C PRO A 102 -8.42 -18.41 -3.88
N PHE A 103 -8.33 -19.07 -2.73
CA PHE A 103 -7.51 -18.64 -1.59
C PHE A 103 -6.10 -18.24 -2.02
N LEU A 104 -5.64 -17.09 -1.53
CA LEU A 104 -4.26 -16.65 -1.63
C LEU A 104 -3.88 -15.77 -0.43
N MET A 105 -2.76 -16.10 0.21
CA MET A 105 -2.15 -15.36 1.31
C MET A 105 -0.66 -15.18 1.06
N ALA A 106 -0.17 -13.95 1.13
CA ALA A 106 1.27 -13.68 1.05
C ALA A 106 1.94 -13.99 2.40
N ILE A 107 3.04 -14.73 2.40
CA ILE A 107 3.77 -15.04 3.62
C ILE A 107 4.66 -13.84 3.98
N GLU A 108 4.43 -13.27 5.16
CA GLU A 108 5.21 -12.18 5.72
C GLU A 108 6.26 -12.68 6.70
N ASN A 109 5.93 -13.70 7.50
CA ASN A 109 6.84 -14.30 8.46
C ASN A 109 6.56 -15.80 8.66
N VAL A 110 7.56 -16.51 9.17
CA VAL A 110 7.47 -17.95 9.47
C VAL A 110 8.01 -18.19 10.88
N VAL A 111 7.18 -18.82 11.70
CA VAL A 111 7.48 -19.12 13.11
C VAL A 111 7.40 -20.63 13.33
N SER A 112 8.33 -21.18 14.09
CA SER A 112 8.21 -22.57 14.56
C SER A 112 7.71 -22.55 16.00
N ILE A 113 6.59 -23.22 16.26
CA ILE A 113 6.01 -23.35 17.60
C ILE A 113 6.32 -24.76 18.12
N THR A 114 7.12 -24.84 19.19
CA THR A 114 7.49 -26.08 19.85
C THR A 114 6.25 -26.92 20.17
N GLY A 115 6.24 -28.18 19.71
CA GLY A 115 5.12 -29.11 19.94
C GLY A 115 3.88 -28.90 19.07
N ARG A 116 3.81 -27.84 18.25
CA ARG A 116 2.70 -27.62 17.30
C ARG A 116 3.13 -27.70 15.83
N GLY A 117 4.31 -27.21 15.49
CA GLY A 117 4.85 -27.21 14.13
C GLY A 117 5.11 -25.81 13.58
N THR A 118 5.20 -25.72 12.26
CA THR A 118 5.52 -24.47 11.55
C THR A 118 4.27 -23.65 11.25
N VAL A 119 4.27 -22.37 11.59
CA VAL A 119 3.20 -21.42 11.32
C VAL A 119 3.68 -20.35 10.36
N ALA A 120 2.96 -20.15 9.25
CA ALA A 120 3.17 -19.04 8.33
C ALA A 120 2.16 -17.93 8.64
N THR A 121 2.63 -16.68 8.77
CA THR A 121 1.76 -15.53 9.03
C THR A 121 1.74 -14.58 7.85
N GLY A 122 0.59 -13.94 7.63
CA GLY A 122 0.45 -12.84 6.68
C GLY A 122 -1.00 -12.47 6.44
N ARG A 123 -1.18 -11.48 5.55
CA ARG A 123 -2.51 -11.00 5.17
C ARG A 123 -3.16 -11.86 4.09
N VAL A 124 -4.43 -12.23 4.30
CA VAL A 124 -5.22 -12.90 3.26
C VAL A 124 -5.62 -11.90 2.18
N GLU A 125 -5.20 -12.15 0.94
CA GLU A 125 -5.46 -11.26 -0.20
C GLU A 125 -6.80 -11.54 -0.88
N ARG A 126 -7.17 -12.82 -1.01
CA ARG A 126 -8.40 -13.26 -1.69
C ARG A 126 -8.82 -14.67 -1.29
N GLY A 127 -10.10 -14.97 -1.45
CA GLY A 127 -10.68 -16.26 -1.11
C GLY A 127 -10.72 -16.54 0.38
N MET A 128 -11.16 -17.75 0.71
CA MET A 128 -11.29 -18.23 2.08
C MET A 128 -10.44 -19.49 2.29
N ILE A 129 -9.84 -19.60 3.47
CA ILE A 129 -9.27 -20.85 3.96
C ILE A 129 -10.07 -21.26 5.21
N GLU A 130 -10.45 -22.53 5.28
CA GLU A 130 -11.08 -23.07 6.46
C GLU A 130 -10.15 -24.11 7.09
N VAL A 131 -9.91 -24.01 8.39
CA VAL A 131 -9.67 -25.20 9.20
C VAL A 131 -10.79 -25.23 10.25
N GLY A 132 -11.99 -25.60 9.79
CA GLY A 132 -13.23 -25.50 10.56
C GLY A 132 -13.92 -24.12 10.58
N GLN A 133 -13.70 -23.26 9.57
CA GLN A 133 -14.28 -21.90 9.32
C GLN A 133 -13.65 -20.72 10.10
N THR A 134 -13.90 -19.43 9.80
CA THR A 134 -13.94 -18.70 8.51
C THR A 134 -12.80 -17.68 8.63
N VAL A 135 -11.77 -17.75 7.78
CA VAL A 135 -10.79 -16.66 7.70
C VAL A 135 -11.37 -15.57 6.81
N GLU A 136 -11.49 -14.34 7.34
CA GLU A 136 -12.00 -13.22 6.56
C GLU A 136 -10.89 -12.54 5.75
N LEU A 137 -11.31 -11.85 4.71
CA LEU A 137 -10.39 -11.13 3.83
C LEU A 137 -9.88 -9.86 4.49
N GLY A 138 -8.57 -9.66 4.41
CA GLY A 138 -7.89 -8.54 5.06
C GLY A 138 -7.38 -8.86 6.47
N ASP A 139 -7.73 -10.01 7.04
CA ASP A 139 -7.21 -10.47 8.33
C ASP A 139 -5.72 -10.83 8.23
N ASN A 140 -5.00 -10.47 9.29
CA ASN A 140 -3.67 -11.01 9.55
C ASN A 140 -3.85 -12.33 10.29
N VAL A 141 -3.48 -13.44 9.65
CA VAL A 141 -3.67 -14.78 10.20
C VAL A 141 -2.36 -15.54 10.33
N GLY A 142 -2.33 -16.52 11.22
CA GLY A 142 -1.29 -17.53 11.31
C GLY A 142 -1.83 -18.90 10.90
N ILE A 143 -1.28 -19.49 9.85
CA ILE A 143 -1.67 -20.80 9.33
C ILE A 143 -0.65 -21.84 9.74
N LEU A 144 -1.09 -22.82 10.53
CA LEU A 144 -0.27 -23.98 10.91
C LEU A 144 -0.14 -24.95 9.73
N LEU A 145 1.09 -25.23 9.33
CA LEU A 145 1.42 -26.10 8.20
C LEU A 145 1.89 -27.46 8.72
N ARG A 146 1.11 -28.50 8.40
CA ARG A 146 1.40 -29.87 8.83
C ARG A 146 2.48 -30.48 7.95
N GLY A 147 3.53 -30.99 8.58
CA GLY A 147 4.60 -31.74 7.89
C GLY A 147 5.58 -30.86 7.11
N ILE A 148 5.54 -29.54 7.30
CA ILE A 148 6.45 -28.58 6.67
C ILE A 148 7.41 -28.05 7.73
N GLN A 149 8.71 -28.13 7.45
CA GLN A 149 9.75 -27.54 8.28
C GLN A 149 9.92 -26.05 7.99
N LYS A 150 10.50 -25.32 8.94
CA LYS A 150 10.64 -23.86 8.86
C LYS A 150 11.51 -23.43 7.66
N ASP A 151 12.50 -24.22 7.31
CA ASP A 151 13.45 -23.97 6.21
C ASP A 151 12.88 -24.29 4.82
N GLU A 152 11.75 -25.00 4.75
CA GLU A 152 11.05 -25.29 3.49
C GLU A 152 10.17 -24.13 3.00
N ILE A 153 9.93 -23.14 3.85
CA ILE A 153 9.09 -21.98 3.56
C ILE A 153 9.74 -20.69 4.03
N GLN A 154 9.48 -19.60 3.32
CA GLN A 154 10.07 -18.30 3.65
C GLN A 154 9.15 -17.15 3.24
N ARG A 155 9.47 -15.97 3.76
CA ARG A 155 8.89 -14.70 3.29
C ARG A 155 9.08 -14.57 1.76
N GLY A 156 8.06 -14.03 1.10
CA GLY A 156 8.00 -13.92 -0.37
C GLY A 156 7.35 -15.14 -1.04
N MET A 157 7.14 -16.24 -0.33
CA MET A 157 6.25 -17.30 -0.81
C MET A 157 4.78 -16.92 -0.57
N VAL A 158 3.87 -17.66 -1.22
CA VAL A 158 2.43 -17.51 -1.03
C VAL A 158 1.83 -18.86 -0.67
N LEU A 159 0.83 -18.86 0.21
CA LEU A 159 -0.09 -19.99 0.37
C LEU A 159 -1.27 -19.76 -0.57
N ALA A 160 -1.63 -20.76 -1.36
CA ALA A 160 -2.70 -20.63 -2.34
C ALA A 160 -3.47 -21.93 -2.52
N LYS A 161 -4.74 -21.83 -2.97
CA LYS A 161 -5.50 -23.00 -3.40
C LYS A 161 -4.70 -23.78 -4.45
N PRO A 162 -4.56 -25.12 -4.35
CA PRO A 162 -3.80 -25.91 -5.30
C PRO A 162 -4.21 -25.62 -6.76
N SER A 163 -3.22 -25.48 -7.64
CA SER A 163 -3.39 -25.16 -9.06
C SER A 163 -4.00 -23.79 -9.39
N SER A 164 -4.27 -22.92 -8.40
CA SER A 164 -4.83 -21.59 -8.64
C SER A 164 -3.80 -20.53 -9.04
N ILE A 165 -2.53 -20.77 -8.74
CA ILE A 165 -1.41 -19.91 -9.10
C ILE A 165 -0.21 -20.77 -9.50
N ARG A 166 0.57 -20.28 -10.47
CA ARG A 166 1.84 -20.90 -10.88
C ARG A 166 2.96 -19.87 -10.76
N PRO A 167 4.16 -20.27 -10.32
CA PRO A 167 5.30 -19.37 -10.30
C PRO A 167 5.76 -19.06 -11.72
N HIS A 168 6.04 -17.78 -11.99
CA HIS A 168 6.56 -17.31 -13.27
C HIS A 168 7.89 -16.59 -13.06
N ARG A 169 8.82 -16.75 -14.01
CA ARG A 169 10.14 -16.10 -14.00
C ARG A 169 10.31 -15.06 -15.11
N HIS A 170 9.36 -15.00 -16.04
CA HIS A 170 9.36 -14.10 -17.17
C HIS A 170 7.96 -13.54 -17.31
N PHE A 171 7.87 -12.23 -17.43
CA PHE A 171 6.62 -11.51 -17.63
C PHE A 171 6.90 -10.25 -18.46
N LYS A 172 5.83 -9.71 -19.05
CA LYS A 172 5.80 -8.34 -19.56
C LYS A 172 5.02 -7.51 -18.55
N ALA A 173 5.43 -6.27 -18.34
CA ALA A 173 4.74 -5.33 -17.48
C ALA A 173 4.85 -3.95 -18.12
N GLN A 174 3.81 -3.14 -17.89
CA GLN A 174 3.88 -1.71 -18.14
C GLN A 174 4.38 -1.03 -16.87
N VAL A 175 5.39 -0.18 -16.98
CA VAL A 175 6.03 0.48 -15.84
C VAL A 175 6.19 1.97 -16.09
N TYR A 176 5.97 2.76 -15.05
CA TYR A 176 6.30 4.18 -15.02
C TYR A 176 7.63 4.37 -14.27
N ILE A 177 8.57 5.09 -14.87
CA ILE A 177 9.86 5.36 -14.27
C ILE A 177 9.82 6.67 -13.51
N LEU A 178 10.11 6.61 -12.22
CA LEU A 178 10.09 7.78 -11.36
C LEU A 178 11.09 8.86 -11.78
N LYS A 179 10.61 10.12 -11.82
CA LYS A 179 11.45 11.31 -11.98
C LYS A 179 12.25 11.61 -10.72
N LYS A 180 13.27 12.45 -10.86
CA LYS A 180 14.10 12.91 -9.73
C LYS A 180 13.26 13.58 -8.64
N GLU A 181 12.34 14.48 -8.99
CA GLU A 181 11.47 15.15 -8.00
C GLU A 181 10.51 14.20 -7.27
N GLU A 182 10.34 12.97 -7.79
CA GLU A 182 9.50 11.92 -7.19
C GLU A 182 10.32 10.92 -6.36
N GLY A 183 11.62 11.18 -6.14
CA GLY A 183 12.54 10.25 -5.45
C GLY A 183 13.17 9.20 -6.37
N GLY A 184 12.95 9.31 -7.68
CA GLY A 184 13.44 8.38 -8.68
C GLY A 184 14.89 8.63 -9.12
N ARG A 185 15.20 8.14 -10.32
CA ARG A 185 16.56 8.23 -10.86
C ARG A 185 16.84 9.62 -11.43
N HIS A 186 18.11 10.03 -11.35
CA HIS A 186 18.61 11.20 -12.05
C HIS A 186 19.00 10.91 -13.50
N THR A 187 19.36 9.66 -13.78
CA THR A 187 19.93 9.23 -15.06
C THR A 187 19.15 8.07 -15.63
N SER A 188 19.17 7.98 -16.95
CA SER A 188 18.59 6.88 -17.70
C SER A 188 19.23 5.53 -17.38
N PHE A 189 18.57 4.48 -17.82
CA PHE A 189 19.12 3.13 -17.80
C PHE A 189 18.80 2.39 -19.09
N PHE A 190 19.55 1.32 -19.34
CA PHE A 190 19.57 0.59 -20.60
C PHE A 190 19.10 -0.84 -20.42
N ALA A 191 18.78 -1.50 -21.54
CA ALA A 191 18.52 -2.92 -21.56
C ALA A 191 19.68 -3.68 -20.92
N GLY A 192 19.37 -4.67 -20.08
CA GLY A 192 20.31 -5.34 -19.21
C GLY A 192 20.34 -4.82 -17.77
N TYR A 193 19.63 -3.72 -17.46
CA TYR A 193 19.48 -3.23 -16.09
C TYR A 193 18.91 -4.31 -15.16
N ARG A 194 19.44 -4.37 -13.92
CA ARG A 194 19.11 -5.40 -12.92
C ARG A 194 18.55 -4.80 -11.64
N PRO A 195 17.30 -4.30 -11.65
CA PRO A 195 16.67 -3.78 -10.44
C PRO A 195 16.17 -4.91 -9.53
N GLN A 196 15.83 -4.53 -8.31
CA GLN A 196 14.98 -5.35 -7.44
C GLN A 196 13.51 -5.07 -7.77
N PHE A 197 12.73 -6.14 -7.92
CA PHE A 197 11.29 -6.11 -8.09
C PHE A 197 10.63 -6.51 -6.78
N TYR A 198 9.72 -5.66 -6.30
CA TYR A 198 8.90 -5.95 -5.14
C TYR A 198 7.55 -6.46 -5.62
N VAL A 199 7.24 -7.72 -5.30
CA VAL A 199 5.96 -8.36 -5.62
C VAL A 199 5.40 -8.93 -4.33
N ARG A 200 4.36 -8.29 -3.80
CA ARG A 200 3.80 -8.59 -2.47
C ARG A 200 4.89 -8.47 -1.40
N THR A 201 5.22 -9.58 -0.73
CA THR A 201 6.25 -9.68 0.30
C THR A 201 7.60 -10.13 -0.25
N THR A 202 7.70 -10.37 -1.56
CA THR A 202 8.91 -10.85 -2.25
C THR A 202 9.71 -9.69 -2.80
N ASP A 203 11.01 -9.68 -2.51
CA ASP A 203 12.01 -8.91 -3.20
C ASP A 203 12.86 -9.84 -4.08
N VAL A 204 12.89 -9.59 -5.39
CA VAL A 204 13.66 -10.41 -6.33
C VAL A 204 14.44 -9.55 -7.30
N THR A 205 15.74 -9.80 -7.45
CA THR A 205 16.53 -9.17 -8.51
C THR A 205 16.11 -9.75 -9.85
N GLY A 206 15.65 -8.89 -10.76
CA GLY A 206 15.34 -9.27 -12.13
C GLY A 206 16.34 -8.69 -13.11
N ASN A 207 16.23 -9.09 -14.37
CA ASN A 207 16.98 -8.50 -15.47
C ASN A 207 15.99 -8.03 -16.53
N ILE A 208 16.06 -6.74 -16.87
CA ILE A 208 15.20 -6.18 -17.91
C ILE A 208 15.87 -6.41 -19.26
N LYS A 209 15.24 -7.24 -20.11
CA LYS A 209 15.82 -7.64 -21.40
C LYS A 209 15.58 -6.61 -22.50
N THR A 210 14.37 -6.06 -22.55
CA THR A 210 13.90 -5.20 -23.65
C THR A 210 12.90 -4.21 -23.10
N PHE A 211 12.80 -3.05 -23.74
CA PHE A 211 11.77 -2.05 -23.48
C PHE A 211 10.95 -1.84 -24.74
N GLN A 212 9.67 -1.52 -24.58
CA GLN A 212 8.78 -1.19 -25.68
C GLN A 212 8.14 0.16 -25.36
N SER A 213 7.99 1.02 -26.36
CA SER A 213 7.12 2.20 -26.22
C SER A 213 5.65 1.79 -26.38
N ASP A 214 4.74 2.73 -26.13
CA ASP A 214 3.30 2.51 -26.33
C ASP A 214 2.95 2.11 -27.77
N ASP A 215 3.77 2.51 -28.75
CA ASP A 215 3.63 2.13 -30.17
C ASP A 215 4.29 0.76 -30.50
N ASN A 216 4.64 -0.03 -29.49
CA ASN A 216 5.35 -1.32 -29.59
C ASN A 216 6.74 -1.25 -30.25
N THR A 217 7.33 -0.06 -30.35
CA THR A 217 8.70 0.07 -30.87
C THR A 217 9.73 -0.24 -29.80
N GLU A 218 10.72 -1.07 -30.16
CA GLU A 218 11.77 -1.47 -29.22
C GLU A 218 12.74 -0.31 -28.98
N ILE A 219 12.91 0.07 -27.71
CA ILE A 219 13.80 1.16 -27.31
C ILE A 219 14.94 0.63 -26.42
N LYS A 220 16.12 1.23 -26.54
CA LYS A 220 17.33 0.77 -25.85
C LYS A 220 17.59 1.46 -24.52
N MET A 221 16.96 2.61 -24.30
CA MET A 221 17.19 3.50 -23.18
C MET A 221 15.84 4.02 -22.67
N VAL A 222 15.74 4.17 -21.36
CA VAL A 222 14.55 4.69 -20.68
C VAL A 222 14.96 5.84 -19.78
N MET A 223 14.22 6.94 -19.85
CA MET A 223 14.43 8.14 -19.07
C MET A 223 13.53 8.15 -17.83
N PRO A 224 13.95 8.82 -16.74
CA PRO A 224 13.03 9.19 -15.66
C PRO A 224 11.83 9.98 -16.19
N GLY A 225 10.62 9.54 -15.84
CA GLY A 225 9.35 10.08 -16.32
C GLY A 225 8.71 9.28 -17.46
N ASP A 226 9.41 8.32 -18.06
CA ASP A 226 8.87 7.51 -19.16
C ASP A 226 7.87 6.46 -18.66
N ARG A 227 6.89 6.15 -19.50
CA ARG A 227 6.01 4.98 -19.40
C ARG A 227 6.37 4.00 -20.51
N ILE A 228 6.68 2.76 -20.14
CA ILE A 228 7.24 1.70 -21.01
C ILE A 228 6.71 0.31 -20.67
#